data_AF-V5GQR1-F1
#
_entry.id   AF-V5GQR1-F1
#
_cell.length_a   1.000
_cell.length_b   1.000
_cell.length_c   1.000
_cell.angle_alpha   90.00
_cell.angle_beta   90.00
_cell.angle_gamma   90.00
#
_symmetry.space_group_name_H-M   'P 1'
#
loop_
_entity.id
_entity.type
_entity.pdbx_description
1 polymer ?
#
loop_
_entity_poly.entity_id
_entity_poly.type
_entity_poly.pdbx_seq_one_letter_code
_entity_poly.pdbx_strand_id
1 'polypeptide(L)'
;CVPSLELARKWTAVDKRNEPRRGERVPYIIVNGPPGLPLIRLVRSPRDLLNDPSLRPNALYYITKVIIPPINRCFNLIGADLNVWFNQMPRKQIQSIPNSVSPGKKSTISQYFSTISCVVCGEQTQTGICDICLNKPQITTITLVEKLRKWERDNYNCNL
;
A
#
# COMPACT_ATOMS: atom_id res chain seq x y z
N CYS A 1 -6.11 22.16 11.18
CA CYS A 1 -6.73 21.97 9.85
C CYS A 1 -7.19 20.54 9.70
N VAL A 2 -8.39 20.30 9.17
CA VAL A 2 -8.92 18.96 8.88
C VAL A 2 -8.52 18.49 7.46
N PRO A 3 -8.32 17.18 7.21
CA PRO A 3 -7.88 16.67 5.91
C PRO A 3 -8.76 17.07 4.73
N SER A 4 -10.08 17.00 4.90
CA SER A 4 -11.06 17.38 3.87
C SER A 4 -10.94 18.85 3.46
N LEU A 5 -10.74 19.75 4.42
CA LEU A 5 -10.58 21.19 4.17
C LEU A 5 -9.26 21.50 3.46
N GLU A 6 -8.18 20.80 3.81
CA GLU A 6 -6.90 20.94 3.12
C GLU A 6 -7.04 20.55 1.63
N LEU A 7 -7.76 19.46 1.34
CA LEU A 7 -7.99 19.02 -0.03
C LEU A 7 -8.90 19.99 -0.80
N ALA A 8 -9.96 20.48 -0.17
CA ALA A 8 -10.84 21.50 -0.75
C ALA A 8 -10.05 22.77 -1.12
N ARG A 9 -9.21 23.27 -0.20
CA ARG A 9 -8.35 24.44 -0.46
C ARG A 9 -7.42 24.23 -1.64
N LYS A 10 -6.86 23.02 -1.79
CA LYS A 10 -6.01 22.69 -2.95
C LYS A 10 -6.80 22.75 -4.26
N TRP A 11 -8.01 22.21 -4.29
CA TRP A 11 -8.86 22.26 -5.47
C TRP A 11 -9.25 23.70 -5.84
N THR A 12 -9.72 24.49 -4.87
CA THR A 12 -10.09 25.90 -5.08
C THR A 12 -8.91 26.76 -5.54
N ALA A 13 -7.68 26.45 -5.08
CA ALA A 13 -6.48 27.17 -5.50
C ALA A 13 -6.10 26.90 -6.97
N VAL A 14 -6.36 25.69 -7.47
CA VAL A 14 -6.15 25.32 -8.88
C VAL A 14 -7.28 25.87 -9.75
N ASP A 15 -8.53 25.68 -9.31
CA ASP A 15 -9.72 26.18 -9.97
C ASP A 15 -10.76 26.62 -8.92
N LYS A 16 -11.07 27.91 -8.90
CA LYS A 16 -12.05 28.49 -7.97
C LYS A 16 -13.43 27.86 -8.11
N ARG A 17 -13.79 27.31 -9.28
CA ARG A 17 -15.09 26.68 -9.52
C ARG A 17 -15.22 25.30 -8.89
N ASN A 18 -14.10 24.69 -8.48
CA ASN A 18 -14.05 23.39 -7.81
C ASN A 18 -14.18 23.49 -6.28
N GLU A 19 -14.63 24.62 -5.75
CA GLU A 19 -14.96 24.74 -4.33
C GLU A 19 -16.15 23.82 -3.98
N PRO A 20 -16.01 22.90 -3.00
CA PRO A 20 -17.10 22.02 -2.60
C PRO A 20 -18.22 22.81 -1.93
N ARG A 21 -19.45 22.41 -2.17
CA ARG A 21 -20.62 23.08 -1.60
C ARG A 21 -20.70 22.86 -0.10
N ARG A 22 -21.40 23.76 0.60
CA ARG A 22 -21.63 23.63 2.05
C ARG A 22 -22.31 22.29 2.36
N GLY A 23 -21.68 21.48 3.21
CA GLY A 23 -22.17 20.16 3.62
C GLY A 23 -21.73 19.00 2.72
N GLU A 24 -21.13 19.29 1.57
CA GLU A 24 -20.58 18.28 0.67
C GLU A 24 -19.45 17.49 1.34
N ARG A 25 -19.42 16.18 1.12
CA ARG A 25 -18.38 15.29 1.66
C ARG A 25 -17.21 15.26 0.68
N VAL A 26 -16.03 15.62 1.17
CA VAL A 26 -14.79 15.58 0.40
C VAL A 26 -14.05 14.28 0.71
N PRO A 27 -14.00 13.30 -0.21
CA PRO A 27 -13.31 12.04 0.01
C PRO A 27 -11.79 12.26 -0.06
N TYR A 28 -11.06 11.62 0.84
CA TYR A 28 -9.61 11.74 0.91
C TYR A 28 -8.94 10.43 1.33
N ILE A 29 -7.69 10.28 0.95
CA ILE A 29 -6.81 9.19 1.38
C ILE A 29 -5.46 9.74 1.82
N ILE A 30 -4.82 9.08 2.78
CA ILE A 30 -3.49 9.44 3.26
C ILE A 30 -2.47 8.51 2.62
N VAL A 31 -1.54 9.10 1.87
CA VAL A 31 -0.49 8.38 1.15
C VAL A 31 0.83 8.40 1.92
N ASN A 32 1.77 7.55 1.51
CA ASN A 32 3.13 7.60 1.99
C ASN A 32 3.82 8.88 1.50
N GLY A 33 4.75 9.39 2.31
CA GLY A 33 5.63 10.47 1.90
C GLY A 33 6.90 10.49 2.72
N PRO A 34 7.77 11.51 2.51
CA PRO A 34 9.06 11.57 3.15
C PRO A 34 8.92 11.63 4.68
N PRO A 35 9.87 11.04 5.43
CA PRO A 35 9.88 11.11 6.87
C PRO A 35 9.94 12.57 7.33
N GLY A 36 9.19 12.91 8.38
CA GLY A 36 9.11 14.27 8.92
C GLY A 36 8.10 15.20 8.24
N LEU A 37 7.52 14.83 7.09
CA LEU A 37 6.44 15.62 6.50
C LEU A 37 5.14 15.45 7.33
N PRO A 38 4.44 16.54 7.67
CA PRO A 38 3.21 16.44 8.44
C PRO A 38 2.12 15.71 7.65
N LEU A 39 1.37 14.83 8.33
CA LEU A 39 0.30 14.00 7.76
C LEU A 39 -0.72 14.79 6.93
N ILE A 40 -1.03 16.03 7.33
CA ILE A 40 -1.97 16.89 6.61
C ILE A 40 -1.52 17.20 5.16
N ARG A 41 -0.21 17.21 4.89
CA ARG A 41 0.34 17.43 3.55
C ARG A 41 0.28 16.16 2.68
N LEU A 42 0.15 14.99 3.30
CA LEU A 42 0.03 13.67 2.66
C LEU A 42 -1.41 13.32 2.24
N VAL A 43 -2.35 14.23 2.44
CA VAL A 43 -3.74 14.06 2.02
C VAL A 43 -3.84 14.20 0.49
N ARG A 44 -4.49 13.22 -0.16
CA ARG A 44 -4.74 13.15 -1.60
C ARG A 44 -6.19 12.76 -1.90
N SER A 45 -6.65 13.07 -3.12
CA SER A 45 -7.94 12.56 -3.58
C SER A 45 -7.83 11.09 -4.00
N PRO A 46 -8.90 10.28 -3.90
CA PRO A 46 -8.88 8.92 -4.43
C PRO A 46 -8.60 8.86 -5.92
N ARG A 47 -9.01 9.87 -6.69
CA ARG A 47 -8.76 9.97 -8.14
C ARG A 47 -7.27 10.19 -8.42
N ASP A 48 -6.61 11.05 -7.63
CA ASP A 48 -5.17 11.29 -7.75
C ASP A 48 -4.40 9.98 -7.52
N LEU A 49 -4.81 9.19 -6.53
CA LEU A 49 -4.20 7.90 -6.22
C LEU A 49 -4.35 6.90 -7.38
N LEU A 50 -5.51 6.86 -8.03
CA LEU A 50 -5.74 5.96 -9.17
C LEU A 50 -4.98 6.40 -10.42
N ASN A 51 -4.83 7.71 -10.62
CA ASN A 51 -4.10 8.27 -11.76
C ASN A 51 -2.58 8.13 -11.62
N ASP A 52 -2.05 8.24 -10.40
CA ASP A 52 -0.61 8.17 -10.14
C ASP A 52 -0.22 6.84 -9.47
N PRO A 53 0.30 5.85 -10.22
CA PRO A 53 0.70 4.54 -9.66
C PRO A 53 1.89 4.63 -8.69
N SER A 54 2.60 5.77 -8.67
CA SER A 54 3.68 6.03 -7.72
C SER A 54 3.18 6.30 -6.30
N LEU A 55 1.93 6.75 -6.16
CA LEU A 55 1.33 7.02 -4.85
C LEU A 55 0.86 5.71 -4.23
N ARG A 56 1.26 5.47 -2.99
CA ARG A 56 0.84 4.29 -2.22
C ARG A 56 0.13 4.72 -0.95
N PRO A 57 -1.01 4.11 -0.59
CA PRO A 57 -1.67 4.37 0.69
C PRO A 57 -0.74 4.10 1.87
N ASN A 58 -0.84 4.93 2.91
CA ASN A 58 -0.05 4.73 4.13
C ASN A 58 -0.67 3.66 5.01
N ALA A 59 -0.30 2.40 4.75
CA ALA A 59 -0.80 1.25 5.49
C ALA A 59 -0.56 1.38 7.01
N LEU A 60 0.61 1.85 7.43
CA LEU A 60 0.92 2.02 8.86
C LEU A 60 0.01 3.04 9.52
N TYR A 61 -0.30 4.16 8.85
CA TYR A 61 -1.27 5.13 9.35
C TYR A 61 -2.65 4.49 9.56
N TYR A 62 -3.18 3.80 8.56
CA TYR A 62 -4.52 3.19 8.69
C TYR A 62 -4.55 2.10 9.76
N ILE A 63 -3.53 1.25 9.81
CA ILE A 63 -3.47 0.19 10.83
C ILE A 63 -3.40 0.82 12.23
N THR A 64 -2.46 1.71 12.49
CA THR A 64 -2.22 2.24 13.84
C THR A 64 -3.20 3.30 14.30
N LYS A 65 -3.70 4.15 13.39
CA LYS A 65 -4.56 5.29 13.73
C LYS A 65 -6.05 5.06 13.46
N VAL A 66 -6.41 4.10 12.60
CA VAL A 66 -7.81 3.87 12.21
C VAL A 66 -8.30 2.50 12.67
N ILE A 67 -7.56 1.42 12.41
CA ILE A 67 -8.00 0.04 12.62
C ILE A 67 -7.75 -0.43 14.06
N ILE A 68 -6.53 -0.25 14.58
CA ILE A 68 -6.18 -0.70 15.93
C ILE A 68 -7.05 -0.02 17.00
N PRO A 69 -7.29 1.31 17.01
CA PRO A 69 -8.04 1.95 18.09
C PRO A 69 -9.45 1.39 18.36
N PRO A 70 -10.32 1.13 17.36
CA PRO A 70 -11.62 0.51 17.61
C PRO A 70 -11.51 -0.95 18.06
N ILE A 71 -10.62 -1.74 17.46
CA ILE A 71 -10.49 -3.15 17.81
C ILE A 71 -9.88 -3.29 19.22
N ASN A 72 -8.94 -2.42 19.58
CA ASN A 72 -8.29 -2.44 20.89
C ASN A 72 -9.29 -2.15 22.01
N ARG A 73 -10.30 -1.29 21.77
CA ARG A 73 -11.38 -1.06 22.75
C ARG A 73 -12.16 -2.34 23.08
N CYS A 74 -12.37 -3.22 22.09
CA CYS A 74 -13.03 -4.50 22.31
C CYS A 74 -12.09 -5.51 23.01
N PHE A 75 -10.84 -5.60 22.56
CA PHE A 75 -9.87 -6.60 23.07
C PHE A 75 -9.34 -6.27 24.47
N ASN A 76 -9.32 -4.99 24.84
CA ASN A 76 -8.99 -4.57 26.20
C ASN A 76 -9.93 -5.17 27.25
N LEU A 77 -11.18 -5.50 26.89
CA LEU A 77 -12.12 -6.17 27.80
C LEU A 77 -11.67 -7.59 28.19
N ILE A 78 -10.85 -8.21 27.35
CA ILE A 78 -10.31 -9.57 27.52
C ILE A 78 -8.86 -9.49 28.05
N GLY A 79 -8.34 -8.29 28.31
CA GLY A 79 -6.97 -8.07 28.78
C GLY A 79 -5.89 -8.18 27.68
N ALA A 80 -6.26 -8.07 26.41
CA ALA A 80 -5.32 -8.12 25.29
C ALA A 80 -5.07 -6.74 24.66
N ASP A 81 -3.80 -6.34 24.51
CA ASP A 81 -3.38 -5.09 23.85
C ASP A 81 -2.87 -5.34 22.43
N LEU A 82 -3.62 -4.84 21.45
CA LEU A 82 -3.31 -4.98 20.03
C LEU A 82 -2.12 -4.12 19.57
N ASN A 83 -1.79 -3.04 20.28
CA ASN A 83 -0.62 -2.23 19.93
C ASN A 83 0.66 -3.02 20.18
N VAL A 84 0.75 -3.66 21.35
CA VAL A 84 1.88 -4.53 21.71
C VAL A 84 1.99 -5.68 20.72
N TRP A 85 0.88 -6.37 20.46
CA TRP A 85 0.83 -7.45 19.49
C TRP A 85 1.28 -7.03 18.08
N PHE A 86 0.79 -5.89 17.58
CA PHE A 86 1.18 -5.39 16.25
C PHE A 86 2.65 -5.01 16.15
N ASN A 87 3.25 -4.55 17.24
CA ASN A 87 4.68 -4.20 17.28
C ASN A 87 5.58 -5.44 17.36
N GLN A 88 5.10 -6.55 17.95
CA GLN A 88 5.81 -7.81 18.01
C GLN A 88 5.74 -8.62 16.71
N MET A 89 4.76 -8.33 15.85
CA MET A 89 4.59 -9.05 14.59
C MET A 89 5.77 -8.83 13.64
N PRO A 90 6.34 -9.88 13.02
CA PRO A 90 7.42 -9.74 12.05
C PRO A 90 6.95 -8.88 10.87
N ARG A 91 7.68 -7.79 10.59
CA ARG A 91 7.42 -6.92 9.45
C ARG A 91 7.85 -7.65 8.18
N LYS A 92 6.88 -8.20 7.43
CA LYS A 92 7.15 -8.73 6.09
C LYS A 92 7.66 -7.58 5.22
N GLN A 93 8.89 -7.70 4.69
CA GLN A 93 9.35 -6.84 3.61
C GLN A 93 8.50 -7.18 2.39
N ILE A 94 7.48 -6.37 2.12
CA ILE A 94 6.69 -6.50 0.89
C ILE A 94 7.61 -6.06 -0.23
N GLN A 95 8.16 -7.04 -0.92
CA GLN A 95 9.00 -6.78 -2.08
C GLN A 95 8.12 -6.13 -3.15
N SER A 96 8.59 -4.99 -3.63
CA SER A 96 7.97 -4.30 -4.75
C SER A 96 8.07 -5.22 -5.96
N ILE A 97 6.98 -5.89 -6.31
CA ILE A 97 6.86 -6.47 -7.66
C ILE A 97 7.16 -5.31 -8.62
N PRO A 98 8.10 -5.44 -9.57
CA PRO A 98 8.41 -4.40 -10.53
C PRO A 98 7.28 -4.27 -11.56
N ASN A 99 6.06 -4.03 -11.08
CA ASN A 99 4.96 -3.64 -11.93
C ASN A 99 5.09 -2.14 -12.14
N SER A 100 5.32 -1.80 -13.41
CA SER A 100 5.51 -0.46 -13.96
C SER A 100 6.90 0.14 -13.73
N VAL A 101 7.76 -0.05 -14.74
CA VAL A 101 8.59 1.05 -15.24
C VAL A 101 7.61 2.15 -15.68
N SER A 102 7.09 2.92 -14.74
CA SER A 102 6.40 4.15 -15.07
C SER A 102 7.49 5.13 -15.52
N PRO A 103 7.42 5.73 -16.72
CA PRO A 103 8.41 6.70 -17.21
C PRO A 103 8.36 8.04 -16.44
N GLY A 104 7.79 8.06 -15.24
CA GLY A 104 7.63 9.23 -14.39
C GLY A 104 8.80 9.43 -13.42
N LYS A 105 8.88 10.64 -12.84
CA LYS A 105 9.88 11.01 -11.83
C LYS A 105 9.81 10.04 -10.65
N LYS A 106 10.90 9.31 -10.42
CA LYS A 106 11.05 8.43 -9.26
C LYS A 106 11.07 9.28 -7.99
N SER A 107 10.09 9.08 -7.10
CA SER A 107 9.83 9.90 -5.90
C SER A 107 10.21 9.19 -4.60
N THR A 108 10.26 7.85 -4.58
CA THR A 108 10.57 7.07 -3.38
C THR A 108 11.80 6.19 -3.58
N ILE A 109 12.65 6.11 -2.55
CA ILE A 109 13.85 5.26 -2.50
C ILE A 109 13.58 3.83 -3.02
N SER A 110 12.44 3.23 -2.66
CA SER A 110 12.04 1.90 -3.12
C SER A 110 11.92 1.73 -4.65
N GLN A 111 11.83 2.81 -5.43
CA GLN A 111 11.82 2.77 -6.90
C GLN A 111 13.23 2.67 -7.50
N TYR A 112 14.26 2.91 -6.70
CA TYR A 112 15.67 2.74 -7.08
C TYR A 112 16.23 1.39 -6.66
N PHE A 113 15.61 0.74 -5.68
CA PHE A 113 16.02 -0.57 -5.17
C PHE A 113 15.03 -1.65 -5.61
N SER A 114 15.34 -2.32 -6.72
CA SER A 114 14.68 -3.58 -7.07
C SER A 114 15.27 -4.69 -6.21
N THR A 115 14.61 -5.03 -5.10
CA THR A 115 14.88 -6.31 -4.42
C THR A 115 14.26 -7.41 -5.29
N ILE A 116 15.10 -8.17 -5.99
CA ILE A 116 14.64 -9.36 -6.69
C ILE A 116 14.38 -10.44 -5.62
N SER A 117 13.19 -11.04 -5.63
CA SER A 117 12.85 -12.22 -4.82
C SER A 117 12.68 -13.43 -5.70
N CYS A 118 12.92 -14.59 -5.10
CA CYS A 118 12.45 -15.84 -5.63
C CYS A 118 10.91 -15.83 -5.72
N VAL A 119 10.36 -16.00 -6.93
CA VAL A 119 8.90 -16.04 -7.16
C VAL A 119 8.24 -17.22 -6.42
N VAL A 120 9.00 -18.24 -6.02
CA VAL A 120 8.50 -19.43 -5.33
C VAL A 120 8.50 -19.25 -3.80
N CYS A 121 9.67 -19.08 -3.18
CA CYS A 121 9.80 -19.00 -1.71
C CYS A 121 9.76 -17.57 -1.13
N GLY A 122 9.98 -16.53 -1.94
CA GLY A 122 9.99 -15.14 -1.49
C GLY A 122 11.29 -14.67 -0.82
N GLU A 123 12.32 -15.52 -0.77
CA GLU A 123 13.66 -15.13 -0.30
C GLU A 123 14.34 -14.17 -1.27
N GLN A 124 15.27 -13.36 -0.76
CA GLN A 124 16.05 -12.44 -1.59
C GLN A 124 16.98 -13.21 -2.52
N THR A 125 16.94 -12.88 -3.81
CA THR A 125 17.74 -13.52 -4.84
C THR A 125 18.13 -12.50 -5.88
N GLN A 126 19.24 -12.68 -6.60
CA GLN A 126 19.54 -11.83 -7.76
C GLN A 126 18.88 -12.37 -9.03
N THR A 127 18.57 -13.66 -9.04
CA THR A 127 17.82 -14.38 -10.07
C THR A 127 16.33 -14.42 -9.72
N GLY A 128 15.43 -14.52 -10.69
CA GLY A 128 13.97 -14.61 -10.41
C GLY A 128 13.55 -15.86 -9.60
N ILE A 129 14.41 -16.88 -9.51
CA ILE A 129 14.22 -18.11 -8.75
C ILE A 129 15.53 -18.43 -8.01
N CYS A 130 15.49 -18.73 -6.71
CA CYS A 130 16.68 -19.13 -5.94
C CYS A 130 17.19 -20.52 -6.36
N ASP A 131 18.48 -20.78 -6.13
CA ASP A 131 19.10 -22.06 -6.47
C ASP A 131 18.44 -23.25 -5.75
N ILE A 132 17.95 -23.04 -4.53
CA ILE A 132 17.22 -24.06 -3.75
C ILE A 132 15.92 -24.47 -4.46
N CYS A 133 15.19 -23.50 -5.00
CA CYS A 133 13.97 -23.74 -5.76
C CYS A 133 14.30 -24.31 -7.14
N LEU A 134 15.37 -23.85 -7.79
CA LEU A 134 15.80 -24.37 -9.08
C LEU A 134 16.12 -25.87 -9.03
N ASN A 135 16.71 -26.33 -7.91
CA ASN A 135 17.01 -27.74 -7.65
C ASN A 135 15.77 -28.63 -7.41
N LYS A 136 14.56 -28.07 -7.36
CA LYS A 136 13.29 -28.81 -7.13
C LYS A 136 12.24 -28.47 -8.21
N PRO A 137 12.46 -28.82 -9.48
CA PRO A 137 11.67 -28.36 -10.62
C PRO A 137 10.19 -28.77 -10.56
N GLN A 138 9.89 -29.94 -10.01
CA GLN A 138 8.50 -30.42 -9.90
C GLN A 138 7.68 -29.55 -8.94
N ILE A 139 8.23 -29.26 -7.75
CA ILE A 139 7.54 -28.47 -6.72
C ILE A 139 7.39 -27.01 -7.15
N THR A 140 8.44 -26.45 -7.77
CA THR A 140 8.39 -25.07 -8.27
C THR A 140 7.33 -24.90 -9.35
N THR A 141 7.27 -25.83 -10.32
CA THR A 141 6.29 -25.77 -11.41
C THR A 141 4.85 -25.77 -10.86
N ILE A 142 4.53 -26.69 -9.95
CA ILE A 142 3.20 -26.78 -9.35
C ILE A 142 2.87 -25.48 -8.59
N THR A 143 3.82 -24.99 -7.78
CA THR A 143 3.64 -23.76 -6.99
C THR A 143 3.42 -22.54 -7.89
N LEU A 144 4.16 -22.44 -9.00
CA LEU A 144 4.03 -21.35 -9.96
C LEU A 144 2.68 -21.40 -10.69
N VAL A 145 2.24 -22.59 -11.13
CA VAL A 145 0.93 -22.78 -11.78
C VAL A 145 -0.20 -22.44 -10.81
N GLU A 146 -0.12 -22.85 -9.55
CA GLU A 146 -1.13 -22.52 -8.55
C GLU A 146 -1.18 -21.02 -8.25
N LYS A 147 0.00 -20.37 -8.14
CA LYS A 147 0.07 -18.91 -8.06
C LYS A 147 -0.59 -18.28 -9.29
N LEU A 148 -0.21 -18.68 -10.50
CA LEU A 148 -0.79 -18.15 -11.74
C LEU A 148 -2.32 -18.25 -11.75
N ARG A 149 -2.88 -19.43 -11.44
CA ARG A 149 -4.33 -19.65 -11.36
C ARG A 149 -5.02 -18.75 -10.34
N LYS A 150 -4.37 -18.51 -9.19
CA LYS A 150 -4.89 -17.61 -8.17
C LYS A 150 -4.90 -16.16 -8.67
N TRP A 151 -3.80 -15.73 -9.28
CA TRP A 151 -3.68 -14.39 -9.88
C TRP A 151 -4.70 -14.16 -10.98
N GLU A 152 -4.90 -15.13 -11.88
CA GLU A 152 -5.92 -15.09 -12.92
C GLU A 152 -7.31 -14.94 -12.31
N ARG A 153 -7.67 -15.78 -11.33
CA ARG A 153 -8.96 -15.72 -10.65
C ARG A 153 -9.20 -14.37 -9.99
N ASP A 154 -8.21 -13.85 -9.28
CA ASP A 154 -8.30 -12.55 -8.61
C ASP A 154 -8.46 -11.41 -9.62
N ASN A 155 -7.77 -11.48 -10.77
CA ASN A 155 -7.90 -10.49 -11.85
C ASN A 155 -9.27 -10.55 -12.54
N TYR A 156 -9.83 -11.74 -12.78
CA TYR A 156 -11.18 -11.87 -13.33
C TYR A 156 -12.23 -11.28 -12.38
N ASN A 157 -12.10 -11.51 -11.07
CA ASN A 157 -13.03 -10.98 -10.07
C ASN A 157 -12.94 -9.45 -9.91
N CYS A 158 -11.83 -8.82 -10.27
CA CYS A 158 -11.68 -7.36 -10.18
C CYS A 158 -12.15 -6.59 -11.42
N ASN A 159 -12.39 -7.27 -12.55
CA ASN A 159 -12.86 -6.66 -13.81
C ASN A 159 -14.38 -6.82 -14.05
N LEU A 160 -15.12 -7.25 -13.02
CA LEU A 160 -16.59 -7.29 -12.93
C LEU A 160 -17.05 -6.30 -11.84
#